data_AF-A0A1R3UXL2-F1
#
_entry.id   AF-A0A1R3UXL2-F1
#
_cell.length_a   1.000
_cell.length_b   1.000
_cell.length_c   1.000
_cell.angle_alpha   90.00
_cell.angle_beta   90.00
_cell.angle_gamma   90.00
#
_symmetry.space_group_name_H-M   'P 1'
#
loop_
_entity.id
_entity.type
_entity.pdbx_description
1 polymer ?
#
loop_
_entity_poly.entity_id
_entity_poly.type
_entity_poly.pdbx_seq_one_letter_code
_entity_poly.pdbx_strand_id
1 'polypeptide(L)'
;MEAAINQYGRYDDRTKASIEELSETFKQFRLVPKQFDRLVNEMRQTMDKVRTQERLVMRLCVDQAKMPKKTFVQLFAGNESSDAWIDEALSSGKPYAERVARYEEDLRRCVQKLKIIEEETGLSVERIKDISRRMSIGEAKSHRP
;
A
#
# COMPACT_ATOMS: atom_id res chain seq x y z
N MET A 1 7.62 -7.40 20.09
CA MET A 1 7.37 -6.77 18.77
C MET A 1 7.10 -5.28 18.91
N GLU A 2 6.05 -4.86 19.61
CA GLU A 2 5.64 -3.45 19.72
C GLU A 2 6.71 -2.55 20.38
N ALA A 3 7.35 -3.02 21.46
CA ALA A 3 8.47 -2.33 22.10
C ALA A 3 9.68 -2.14 21.16
N ALA A 4 10.01 -3.14 20.33
CA ALA A 4 11.12 -3.05 19.38
C ALA A 4 10.81 -2.10 18.22
N ILE A 5 9.56 -2.07 17.73
CA ILE A 5 9.10 -1.12 16.71
C ILE A 5 9.20 0.32 17.24
N ASN A 6 8.77 0.57 18.47
CA ASN A 6 8.81 1.90 19.07
C ASN A 6 10.25 2.34 19.41
N GLN A 7 11.16 1.42 19.71
CA GLN A 7 12.51 1.74 20.17
C GLN A 7 13.57 1.80 19.06
N TYR A 8 13.44 0.98 18.01
CA TYR A 8 14.45 0.88 16.94
C TYR A 8 13.88 1.18 15.55
N GLY A 9 12.57 1.37 15.43
CA GLY A 9 11.88 1.45 14.16
C GLY A 9 11.60 0.06 13.57
N ARG A 10 10.59 0.00 12.70
CA ARG A 10 10.09 -1.27 12.13
C ARG A 10 11.09 -1.96 11.19
N TYR A 11 12.07 -1.22 10.68
CA TYR A 11 13.01 -1.66 9.64
C TYR A 11 14.43 -1.96 10.14
N ASP A 12 14.70 -1.78 11.44
CA ASP A 12 15.95 -2.18 12.07
C ASP A 12 16.06 -3.71 12.13
N ASP A 13 17.27 -4.24 11.97
CA ASP A 13 17.52 -5.68 11.92
C ASP A 13 17.11 -6.39 13.22
N ARG A 14 17.13 -5.70 14.37
CA ARG A 14 16.64 -6.23 15.65
C ARG A 14 15.12 -6.41 15.64
N THR A 15 14.40 -5.50 15.00
CA THR A 15 12.95 -5.60 14.85
C THR A 15 12.59 -6.69 13.84
N LYS A 16 13.37 -6.86 12.76
CA LYS A 16 13.19 -7.96 11.81
C LYS A 16 13.38 -9.32 12.46
N ALA A 17 14.43 -9.51 13.25
CA ALA A 17 14.67 -10.76 13.99
C ALA A 17 13.48 -11.10 14.90
N SER A 18 12.94 -10.11 15.62
CA SER A 18 11.76 -10.28 16.47
C SER A 18 10.49 -10.64 15.66
N ILE A 19 10.33 -10.08 14.47
CA ILE A 19 9.21 -10.40 13.56
C ILE A 19 9.35 -11.82 13.02
N GLU A 20 10.57 -12.25 12.71
CA GLU A 20 10.85 -13.59 12.20
C GLU A 20 10.60 -14.66 13.26
N GLU A 21 11.05 -14.43 14.50
CA GLU A 21 10.77 -15.31 15.64
C GLU A 21 9.25 -15.45 15.90
N LEU A 22 8.52 -14.34 15.85
CA LEU A 22 7.05 -14.36 15.94
C LEU A 22 6.44 -15.14 14.78
N SER A 23 6.96 -14.97 13.57
CA SER A 23 6.47 -15.66 12.37
C SER A 23 6.71 -17.18 12.46
N GLU A 24 7.85 -17.62 12.97
CA GLU A 24 8.15 -19.03 13.20
C GLU A 24 7.22 -19.64 14.24
N THR A 25 6.99 -18.93 15.35
CA THR A 25 6.01 -19.36 16.37
C THR A 25 4.60 -19.41 15.78
N PHE A 26 4.22 -18.44 14.96
CA PHE A 26 2.91 -18.38 14.31
C PHE A 26 2.66 -19.58 13.38
N LYS A 27 3.69 -20.03 12.64
CA LYS A 27 3.60 -21.19 11.74
C LYS A 27 3.35 -22.51 12.47
N GLN A 28 3.71 -22.60 13.76
CA GLN A 28 3.47 -23.81 14.55
C GLN A 28 1.99 -24.01 14.90
N PHE A 29 1.18 -22.95 14.86
CA PHE A 29 -0.26 -23.06 15.07
C PHE A 29 -0.93 -23.71 13.85
N ARG A 30 -1.54 -24.88 14.06
CA ARG A 30 -2.44 -25.51 13.09
C ARG A 30 -3.79 -24.80 13.13
N LEU A 31 -3.90 -23.71 12.37
CA LEU A 31 -5.15 -22.98 12.20
C LEU A 31 -6.22 -23.84 11.54
N VAL A 32 -7.47 -23.69 11.99
CA VAL A 32 -8.62 -24.32 11.34
C VAL A 32 -8.77 -23.69 9.95
N PRO A 33 -8.97 -24.49 8.87
CA PRO A 33 -9.01 -23.98 7.50
C PRO A 33 -9.93 -22.75 7.32
N LYS A 34 -11.12 -22.76 7.92
CA LYS A 34 -12.07 -21.63 7.86
C LYS A 34 -11.52 -20.32 8.46
N GLN A 35 -10.70 -20.40 9.52
CA GLN A 35 -10.08 -19.23 10.12
C GLN A 35 -8.94 -18.70 9.24
N PHE A 36 -8.18 -19.60 8.62
CA PHE A 36 -7.15 -19.23 7.66
C PHE A 36 -7.75 -18.53 6.44
N ASP A 37 -8.82 -19.08 5.86
CA ASP A 37 -9.53 -18.48 4.72
C ASP A 37 -10.07 -17.10 5.05
N ARG A 38 -10.56 -16.89 6.28
CA ARG A 38 -11.01 -15.58 6.75
C ARG A 38 -9.87 -14.56 6.74
N LEU A 39 -8.71 -14.91 7.31
CA LEU A 39 -7.54 -14.03 7.34
C LEU A 39 -7.08 -13.66 5.93
N VAL A 40 -7.01 -14.64 5.02
CA VAL A 40 -6.65 -14.42 3.62
C VAL A 40 -7.64 -13.48 2.92
N ASN A 41 -8.94 -13.67 3.16
CA ASN A 41 -9.98 -12.81 2.59
C ASN A 41 -9.90 -11.36 3.11
N GLU A 42 -9.63 -11.15 4.40
CA GLU A 42 -9.43 -9.82 4.97
C GLU A 42 -8.22 -9.11 4.33
N MET A 43 -7.12 -9.84 4.08
CA MET A 43 -5.96 -9.30 3.35
C MET A 43 -6.29 -8.94 1.90
N ARG A 44 -7.08 -9.76 1.20
CA ARG A 44 -7.54 -9.47 -0.17
C ARG A 44 -8.40 -8.22 -0.23
N GLN A 45 -9.37 -8.09 0.68
CA GLN A 45 -10.23 -6.92 0.76
C GLN A 45 -9.43 -5.63 1.01
N THR A 46 -8.44 -5.69 1.91
CA THR A 46 -7.54 -4.55 2.18
C THR A 46 -6.79 -4.13 0.92
N MET A 47 -6.27 -5.10 0.17
CA MET A 47 -5.59 -4.84 -1.10
C MET A 47 -6.49 -4.29 -2.20
N ASP A 48 -7.75 -4.73 -2.25
CA ASP A 48 -8.72 -4.19 -3.19
C ASP A 48 -9.09 -2.74 -2.87
N LYS A 49 -9.15 -2.37 -1.58
CA LYS A 49 -9.29 -0.96 -1.15
C LYS A 49 -8.11 -0.12 -1.66
N VAL A 50 -6.88 -0.58 -1.47
CA VAL A 50 -5.65 0.08 -1.96
C VAL A 50 -5.71 0.26 -3.49
N ARG A 51 -5.95 -0.82 -4.24
CA ARG A 51 -6.03 -0.77 -5.71
C ARG A 51 -7.12 0.16 -6.21
N THR A 52 -8.24 0.26 -5.50
CA THR A 52 -9.33 1.17 -5.86
C THR A 52 -8.88 2.62 -5.74
N GLN A 53 -8.17 2.99 -4.67
CA GLN A 53 -7.62 4.35 -4.53
C GLN A 53 -6.54 4.63 -5.58
N GLU A 54 -5.59 3.70 -5.79
CA GLU A 54 -4.53 3.87 -6.80
C GLU A 54 -5.10 4.09 -8.21
N ARG A 55 -6.13 3.32 -8.59
CA ARG A 55 -6.80 3.47 -9.90
C ARG A 55 -7.52 4.81 -10.01
N LEU A 56 -8.15 5.28 -8.94
CA LEU A 56 -8.83 6.56 -8.92
C LEU A 56 -7.83 7.71 -9.08
N VAL A 57 -6.74 7.68 -8.31
CA VAL A 57 -5.63 8.64 -8.42
C VAL A 57 -5.05 8.63 -9.83
N MET A 58 -4.76 7.45 -10.40
CA MET A 58 -4.24 7.34 -11.76
C MET A 58 -5.21 7.94 -12.79
N ARG A 59 -6.52 7.69 -12.67
CA ARG A 59 -7.53 8.25 -13.58
C ARG A 59 -7.58 9.78 -13.49
N LEU A 60 -7.55 10.33 -12.28
CA LEU A 60 -7.58 11.79 -12.07
C LEU A 60 -6.32 12.46 -12.65
N CYS A 61 -5.14 11.91 -12.38
CA CYS A 61 -3.88 12.49 -12.87
C CYS A 61 -3.67 12.26 -14.38
N VAL A 62 -3.79 11.02 -14.85
CA VAL A 62 -3.42 10.64 -16.22
C VAL A 62 -4.55 10.93 -17.20
N ASP A 63 -5.78 10.52 -16.90
CA ASP A 63 -6.88 10.62 -17.86
C ASP A 63 -7.51 12.01 -17.86
N GLN A 64 -7.75 12.59 -16.67
CA GLN A 64 -8.42 13.89 -16.54
C GLN A 64 -7.43 15.06 -16.61
N ALA A 65 -6.36 15.04 -15.81
CA ALA A 65 -5.36 16.10 -15.83
C ALA A 65 -4.35 16.01 -17.00
N LYS A 66 -4.42 14.93 -17.80
CA LYS A 66 -3.51 14.65 -18.94
C LYS A 66 -2.03 14.63 -18.54
N MET A 67 -1.72 14.24 -17.31
CA MET A 67 -0.36 14.00 -16.88
C MET A 67 0.21 12.77 -17.60
N PRO A 68 1.41 12.83 -18.19
CA PRO A 68 2.03 11.64 -18.77
C PRO A 68 2.20 10.53 -17.73
N LYS A 69 1.77 9.30 -18.06
CA LYS A 69 1.83 8.15 -17.14
C LYS A 69 3.23 7.90 -16.56
N LYS A 70 4.28 8.13 -17.35
CA LYS A 70 5.68 8.00 -16.88
C LYS A 70 5.99 8.97 -15.74
N THR A 71 5.59 10.23 -15.87
CA THR A 71 5.75 11.26 -14.84
C THR A 71 4.92 10.91 -13.60
N PHE A 72 3.67 10.46 -13.79
CA PHE A 72 2.82 10.03 -12.68
C PHE A 72 3.48 8.91 -11.86
N VAL A 73 3.96 7.85 -12.52
CA VAL A 73 4.62 6.72 -11.82
C VAL A 73 5.88 7.17 -11.08
N GLN A 74 6.64 8.12 -11.62
CA GLN A 74 7.83 8.66 -10.95
C GLN A 74 7.52 9.43 -9.67
N LEU A 75 6.42 10.21 -9.66
CA LEU A 75 6.01 10.99 -8.49
C LEU A 75 5.29 10.12 -7.44
N PHE A 76 4.44 9.20 -7.91
CA PHE A 76 3.54 8.43 -7.05
C PHE A 76 4.23 7.23 -6.38
N ALA A 77 5.12 6.53 -7.09
CA ALA A 77 5.74 5.32 -6.55
C ALA A 77 6.69 5.64 -5.38
N GLY A 78 6.46 5.01 -4.22
CA GLY A 78 7.24 5.22 -3.00
C GLY A 78 6.75 6.38 -2.13
N ASN A 79 5.77 7.15 -2.59
CA ASN A 79 5.14 8.24 -1.86
C ASN A 79 3.60 8.11 -1.83
N GLU A 80 3.05 6.90 -2.01
CA GLU A 80 1.61 6.71 -2.26
C GLU A 80 0.69 7.28 -1.17
N SER A 81 1.14 7.31 0.08
CA SER A 81 0.41 7.82 1.25
C SER A 81 0.84 9.22 1.70
N SER A 82 1.77 9.85 0.98
CA SER A 82 2.26 11.20 1.28
C SER A 82 1.61 12.21 0.36
N ASP A 83 1.21 13.36 0.91
CA ASP A 83 0.71 14.47 0.10
C ASP A 83 1.82 15.17 -0.71
N ALA A 84 3.09 14.91 -0.40
CA ALA A 84 4.24 15.59 -1.00
C ALA A 84 4.30 15.47 -2.53
N TRP A 85 3.88 14.33 -3.10
CA TRP A 85 3.88 14.16 -4.55
C TRP A 85 2.79 14.99 -5.24
N ILE A 86 1.70 15.30 -4.53
CA ILE A 86 0.64 16.19 -5.02
C ILE A 86 1.19 17.61 -5.07
N ASP A 87 1.84 18.05 -3.99
CA ASP A 87 2.47 19.38 -3.92
C ASP A 87 3.53 19.55 -5.01
N GLU A 88 4.38 18.54 -5.23
CA GLU A 88 5.37 18.53 -6.31
C GLU A 88 4.72 18.57 -7.71
N ALA A 89 3.61 17.86 -7.91
CA ALA A 89 2.87 17.90 -9.16
C ALA A 89 2.29 19.29 -9.44
N LEU A 90 1.78 19.97 -8.41
CA LEU A 90 1.23 21.32 -8.48
C LEU A 90 2.32 22.38 -8.71
N SER A 91 3.47 22.25 -8.04
CA SER A 91 4.60 23.18 -8.18
C SER A 91 5.42 22.97 -9.45
N SER A 92 5.16 21.93 -10.23
CA SER A 92 5.96 21.57 -11.41
C SER A 92 5.93 22.60 -12.55
N GLY A 93 4.99 23.54 -12.55
CA GLY A 93 4.81 24.56 -13.61
C GLY A 93 4.44 23.99 -14.99
N LYS A 94 4.13 22.68 -15.08
CA LYS A 94 3.80 22.01 -16.33
C LYS A 94 2.32 22.19 -16.68
N PRO A 95 1.91 21.97 -17.95
CA PRO A 95 0.51 22.16 -18.37
C PRO A 95 -0.52 21.29 -17.63
N TYR A 96 -0.09 20.16 -17.06
CA TYR A 96 -0.96 19.33 -16.23
C TYR A 96 -1.20 19.90 -14.84
N ALA A 97 -0.32 20.77 -14.30
CA ALA A 97 -0.40 21.25 -12.93
C ALA A 97 -1.71 22.02 -12.64
N GLU A 98 -2.12 22.90 -13.56
CA GLU A 98 -3.39 23.63 -13.47
C GLU A 98 -4.61 22.69 -13.45
N ARG A 99 -4.52 21.57 -14.19
CA ARG A 99 -5.59 20.57 -14.23
C ARG A 99 -5.59 19.70 -12.98
N VAL A 100 -4.42 19.35 -12.46
CA VAL A 100 -4.28 18.64 -11.18
C VAL A 100 -4.86 19.47 -10.03
N ALA A 101 -4.67 20.79 -10.04
CA ALA A 101 -5.24 21.69 -9.04
C ALA A 101 -6.78 21.59 -8.94
N ARG A 102 -7.47 21.33 -10.06
CA ARG A 102 -8.93 21.14 -10.08
C ARG A 102 -9.39 19.87 -9.37
N TYR A 103 -8.50 18.88 -9.24
CA TYR A 103 -8.77 17.59 -8.60
C TYR A 103 -7.99 17.41 -7.30
N GLU A 104 -7.35 18.46 -6.79
CA GLU A 104 -6.47 18.39 -5.61
C GLU A 104 -7.20 17.81 -4.40
N GLU A 105 -8.41 18.31 -4.11
CA GLU A 105 -9.19 17.84 -2.97
C GLU A 105 -9.52 16.33 -3.07
N ASP A 106 -9.90 15.87 -4.26
CA ASP A 106 -10.18 14.46 -4.50
C ASP A 106 -8.92 13.59 -4.39
N LEU A 107 -7.78 14.09 -4.87
CA LEU A 107 -6.49 13.42 -4.75
C LEU A 107 -6.05 13.29 -3.29
N ARG A 108 -6.10 14.38 -2.52
CA ARG A 108 -5.78 14.35 -1.07
C ARG A 108 -6.72 13.43 -0.32
N ARG A 109 -8.01 13.39 -0.67
CA ARG A 109 -8.97 12.41 -0.09
C ARG A 109 -8.58 10.96 -0.41
N CYS A 110 -8.07 10.68 -1.60
CA CYS A 110 -7.58 9.34 -1.95
C CYS A 110 -6.32 8.97 -1.16
N VAL A 111 -5.36 9.89 -1.05
CA VAL A 111 -4.13 9.71 -0.26
C VAL A 111 -4.46 9.52 1.22
N GLN A 112 -5.39 10.29 1.76
CA GLN A 112 -5.86 10.13 3.15
C GLN A 112 -6.46 8.74 3.39
N LYS A 113 -7.22 8.19 2.45
CA LYS A 113 -7.73 6.82 2.55
C LYS A 113 -6.60 5.78 2.53
N LEU A 114 -5.56 6.00 1.73
CA LEU A 114 -4.37 5.14 1.73
C LEU A 114 -3.66 5.22 3.09
N LYS A 115 -3.50 6.41 3.65
CA LYS A 115 -2.92 6.62 4.97
C LYS A 115 -3.70 5.94 6.09
N ILE A 116 -5.03 6.01 6.06
CA ILE A 116 -5.89 5.27 7.01
C ILE A 116 -5.63 3.76 6.91
N ILE A 117 -5.46 3.21 5.70
CA ILE A 117 -5.14 1.79 5.52
C ILE A 117 -3.77 1.46 6.11
N GLU A 118 -2.78 2.34 5.97
CA GLU A 118 -1.46 2.15 6.59
C GLU A 118 -1.54 2.17 8.12
N GLU A 119 -2.36 3.06 8.69
CA GLU A 119 -2.61 3.15 10.14
C GLU A 119 -3.36 1.91 10.66
N GLU A 120 -4.41 1.46 9.96
CA GLU A 120 -5.20 0.26 10.31
C GLU A 120 -4.35 -1.02 10.28
N THR A 121 -3.45 -1.14 9.30
CA THR A 121 -2.64 -2.36 9.10
C THR A 121 -1.27 -2.29 9.78
N GLY A 122 -0.82 -1.08 10.15
CA GLY A 122 0.55 -0.81 10.59
C GLY A 122 1.61 -1.13 9.52
N LEU A 123 1.24 -1.15 8.24
CA LEU A 123 2.11 -1.51 7.12
C LEU A 123 2.03 -0.44 6.02
N SER A 124 3.16 -0.14 5.38
CA SER A 124 3.15 0.76 4.22
C SER A 124 2.41 0.14 3.04
N VAL A 125 1.81 0.98 2.19
CA VAL A 125 1.10 0.56 0.96
C VAL A 125 1.97 -0.37 0.09
N GLU A 126 3.26 -0.06 -0.04
CA GLU A 126 4.24 -0.90 -0.74
C GLU A 126 4.32 -2.32 -0.14
N ARG A 127 4.35 -2.43 1.19
CA ARG A 127 4.44 -3.72 1.89
C ARG A 127 3.15 -4.51 1.78
N ILE A 128 1.99 -3.86 1.87
CA ILE A 128 0.70 -4.52 1.66
C ILE A 128 0.68 -5.14 0.25
N LYS A 129 1.13 -4.40 -0.77
CA LYS A 129 1.26 -4.88 -2.16
C LYS A 129 2.22 -6.07 -2.29
N ASP A 130 3.39 -6.02 -1.66
CA ASP A 130 4.37 -7.12 -1.69
C ASP A 130 3.82 -8.39 -1.02
N ILE A 131 3.23 -8.25 0.17
CA ILE A 131 2.65 -9.39 0.90
C ILE A 131 1.52 -10.03 0.09
N SER A 132 0.62 -9.21 -0.48
CA SER A 132 -0.46 -9.70 -1.35
C SER A 132 0.05 -10.45 -2.58
N ARG A 133 1.12 -9.94 -3.19
CA ARG A 133 1.78 -10.60 -4.33
C ARG A 133 2.35 -11.95 -3.92
N ARG A 134 3.07 -12.02 -2.80
CA ARG A 134 3.64 -13.28 -2.26
C ARG A 134 2.56 -14.29 -1.92
N MET A 135 1.45 -13.84 -1.32
CA MET A 135 0.28 -14.67 -1.02
C MET A 135 -0.35 -15.26 -2.28
N SER A 136 -0.59 -14.41 -3.29
CA SER A 136 -1.16 -14.86 -4.57
C SER A 136 -0.26 -15.88 -5.30
N ILE A 137 1.07 -15.71 -5.22
CA ILE A 137 2.04 -16.69 -5.75
C ILE A 137 1.97 -18.01 -4.97
N GLY A 138 1.86 -17.95 -3.64
CA GLY A 138 1.74 -19.12 -2.77
C GLY A 138 0.48 -19.93 -3.06
N GLU A 139 -0.66 -19.26 -3.17
CA GLU A 139 -1.93 -19.92 -3.51
C GLU A 139 -1.90 -20.55 -4.90
N ALA A 140 -1.38 -19.85 -5.90
CA ALA A 140 -1.25 -20.39 -7.25
C ALA A 140 -0.34 -21.62 -7.32
N LYS A 141 0.65 -21.73 -6.43
CA LYS A 141 1.50 -22.92 -6.30
C LYS A 141 0.78 -24.05 -5.55
N SER A 142 -0.01 -23.72 -4.52
CA SER A 142 -0.76 -24.71 -3.73
C SER A 142 -2.00 -25.26 -4.44
N HIS A 143 -2.55 -24.54 -5.41
CA HIS A 143 -3.70 -24.94 -6.24
C HIS A 143 -3.30 -25.65 -7.54
N ARG A 144 -2.00 -25.86 -7.81
CA ARG A 144 -1.58 -26.69 -8.94
C ARG A 144 -1.64 -28.17 -8.53
N PRO A 145 -2.33 -29.03 -9.31
CA PRO A 145 -2.36 -30.47 -9.07
C PRO A 145 -0.99 -31.12 -9.26
#